data_AF-A0A2T1M188-F1
#
_entry.id   AF-A0A2T1M188-F1
#
_cell.length_a   1.000
_cell.length_b   1.000
_cell.length_c   1.000
_cell.angle_alpha   90.00
_cell.angle_beta   90.00
_cell.angle_gamma   90.00
#
_symmetry.space_group_name_H-M   'P 1'
#
loop_
_entity.id
_entity.type
_entity.pdbx_description
1 polymer ?
#
loop_
_entity_poly.entity_id
_entity_poly.type
_entity_poly.pdbx_seq_one_letter_code
_entity_poly.pdbx_strand_id
1 'polypeptide(L)'
;MALKLTDINMLQDYINGMMARVDHHGGPVNEIILALIGAILWKKDEDRPILIREKNGSSKNLIWTHIKGVKYAFCYNHFTQEIEMYKNGMKGELITTFTNETSFKDIRKVFSNL
;
A
#
# COMPACT_ATOMS: atom_id res chain seq x y z
N MET A 1 -6.46 -11.03 -10.98
CA MET A 1 -6.65 -12.02 -9.89
C MET A 1 -6.22 -11.38 -8.58
N ALA A 2 -6.79 -11.76 -7.44
CA ALA A 2 -6.38 -11.22 -6.14
C ALA A 2 -5.56 -12.28 -5.39
N LEU A 3 -4.33 -11.94 -4.99
CA LEU A 3 -3.52 -12.75 -4.11
C LEU A 3 -3.88 -12.39 -2.67
N LYS A 4 -4.29 -13.39 -1.88
CA LYS A 4 -4.54 -13.23 -0.45
C LYS A 4 -3.22 -13.49 0.28
N LEU A 5 -2.73 -12.51 1.04
CA LEU A 5 -1.59 -12.73 1.93
C LEU A 5 -2.08 -13.50 3.16
N THR A 6 -1.60 -14.74 3.32
CA THR A 6 -1.99 -15.62 4.43
C THR A 6 -0.89 -15.85 5.43
N ASP A 7 0.37 -15.60 5.08
CA ASP A 7 1.52 -15.80 5.93
C ASP A 7 2.64 -14.79 5.63
N ILE A 8 3.67 -14.81 6.49
CA ILE A 8 4.80 -13.88 6.43
C ILE A 8 5.72 -14.13 5.22
N ASN A 9 5.79 -15.37 4.72
CA ASN A 9 6.62 -15.69 3.56
C ASN A 9 6.02 -15.07 2.29
N MET A 10 4.70 -15.14 2.12
CA MET A 10 4.02 -14.47 1.01
C MET A 10 4.18 -12.94 1.06
N LEU A 11 4.19 -12.36 2.26
CA LEU A 11 4.46 -10.94 2.41
C LEU A 11 5.91 -10.61 2.03
N GLN A 12 6.87 -11.44 2.46
CA GLN A 12 8.27 -11.28 2.11
C GLN A 12 8.50 -11.40 0.60
N ASP A 13 7.90 -12.39 -0.06
CA ASP A 13 7.95 -12.56 -1.51
C ASP A 13 7.38 -11.33 -2.24
N TYR A 14 6.28 -10.79 -1.74
CA TYR A 14 5.70 -9.56 -2.27
C TYR A 14 6.63 -8.36 -2.11
N ILE A 15 7.24 -8.18 -0.93
CA ILE A 15 8.23 -7.11 -0.67
C ILE A 15 9.42 -7.28 -1.61
N ASN A 16 9.99 -8.48 -1.73
CA ASN A 16 11.11 -8.76 -2.62
C ASN A 16 10.76 -8.43 -4.08
N GLY A 17 9.60 -8.86 -4.56
CA GLY A 17 9.12 -8.56 -5.90
C GLY A 17 8.85 -7.06 -6.13
N MET A 18 8.43 -6.33 -5.10
CA MET A 18 8.34 -4.87 -5.15
C MET A 18 9.71 -4.21 -5.24
N MET A 19 10.63 -4.52 -4.33
CA MET A 19 11.97 -3.90 -4.29
C MET A 19 12.75 -4.14 -5.57
N ALA A 20 12.73 -5.37 -6.11
CA ALA A 20 13.39 -5.69 -7.37
C ALA A 20 12.88 -4.86 -8.58
N ARG A 21 11.60 -4.45 -8.56
CA ARG A 21 11.00 -3.61 -9.60
C ARG A 21 11.38 -2.13 -9.45
N VAL A 22 11.61 -1.65 -8.23
CA VAL A 22 11.93 -0.24 -8.00
C VAL A 22 13.43 0.04 -8.07
N ASP A 23 14.29 -0.90 -7.69
CA ASP A 23 15.76 -0.76 -7.76
C ASP A 23 16.29 -0.62 -9.20
N HIS A 24 15.53 -1.07 -10.20
CA HIS A 24 15.86 -0.86 -11.62
C HIS A 24 15.54 0.56 -12.13
N HIS A 25 14.75 1.36 -11.39
CA HIS A 25 14.29 2.68 -11.84
C HIS A 25 14.41 3.79 -10.78
N GLY A 26 14.96 3.53 -9.59
CA GLY A 26 15.14 4.55 -8.54
C GLY A 26 13.86 5.31 -8.22
N GLY A 27 12.73 4.61 -8.17
CA GLY A 27 11.41 5.24 -8.10
C GLY A 27 11.19 5.95 -6.74
N PRO A 28 10.45 7.07 -6.70
CA PRO A 28 10.27 7.93 -5.53
C PRO A 28 9.42 7.33 -4.39
N VAL A 29 9.25 6.01 -4.37
CA VAL A 29 8.41 5.28 -3.38
C VAL A 29 9.05 3.97 -2.87
N ASN A 30 10.28 3.62 -3.24
CA ASN A 30 10.96 2.40 -2.77
C ASN A 30 11.20 2.38 -1.26
N GLU A 31 11.43 3.53 -0.63
CA GLU A 31 11.72 3.61 0.79
C GLU A 31 10.42 3.66 1.59
N ILE A 32 9.47 4.49 1.14
CA ILE A 32 8.23 4.72 1.86
C ILE A 32 7.35 3.46 1.95
N ILE A 33 7.45 2.56 0.98
CA ILE A 33 6.61 1.35 0.96
C ILE A 33 6.86 0.46 2.18
N LEU A 34 8.10 0.36 2.67
CA LEU A 34 8.41 -0.45 3.84
C LEU A 34 7.69 0.08 5.08
N ALA A 35 7.68 1.41 5.24
CA ALA A 35 6.95 2.07 6.30
C ALA A 35 5.42 1.89 6.16
N LEU A 36 4.89 1.98 4.95
CA LEU A 36 3.47 1.76 4.68
C LEU A 36 3.05 0.31 4.98
N ILE A 37 3.85 -0.69 4.61
CA ILE A 37 3.58 -2.09 4.94
C ILE A 37 3.53 -2.28 6.46
N GLY A 38 4.51 -1.73 7.19
CA GLY A 38 4.51 -1.77 8.66
C GLY A 38 3.26 -1.11 9.25
N ALA A 39 2.85 0.05 8.74
CA ALA A 39 1.67 0.77 9.21
C ALA A 39 0.36 0.02 8.89
N ILE A 40 0.27 -0.64 7.73
CA ILE A 40 -0.85 -1.50 7.34
C ILE A 40 -0.94 -2.71 8.27
N LEU A 41 0.18 -3.38 8.55
CA LEU A 41 0.22 -4.52 9.47
C LEU A 41 -0.18 -4.11 10.89
N TRP A 42 0.22 -2.92 11.34
CA TRP A 42 -0.16 -2.39 12.65
C TRP A 42 -1.67 -2.16 12.78
N LYS A 43 -2.33 -1.69 11.71
CA LYS A 43 -3.72 -1.20 11.79
C LYS A 43 -4.77 -2.10 11.15
N LYS A 44 -4.38 -3.10 10.35
CA LYS A 44 -5.35 -3.97 9.67
C LYS A 44 -6.24 -4.69 10.68
N ASP A 45 -7.48 -4.96 10.27
CA ASP A 45 -8.36 -5.83 11.03
C ASP A 45 -7.79 -7.27 11.07
N GLU A 46 -7.85 -7.92 12.23
CA GLU A 46 -7.25 -9.24 12.42
C GLU A 46 -7.91 -10.33 11.56
N ASP A 47 -9.23 -10.27 11.45
CA ASP A 47 -10.09 -11.22 10.72
C ASP A 47 -10.14 -10.98 9.20
N ARG A 48 -9.53 -9.88 8.73
CA ARG A 48 -9.50 -9.51 7.31
C ARG A 48 -8.09 -9.66 6.74
N PRO A 49 -7.94 -10.40 5.63
CA PRO A 49 -6.65 -10.53 4.98
C PRO A 49 -6.25 -9.24 4.27
N ILE A 50 -4.94 -9.07 4.12
CA ILE A 50 -4.40 -8.17 3.10
C ILE A 50 -4.56 -8.86 1.74
N LEU A 51 -5.09 -8.13 0.77
CA LEU A 51 -5.22 -8.59 -0.61
C LEU A 51 -4.31 -7.76 -1.51
N ILE A 52 -3.41 -8.44 -2.22
CA ILE A 52 -2.68 -7.83 -3.33
C ILE A 52 -3.50 -8.05 -4.58
N ARG A 53 -3.77 -6.98 -5.31
CA ARG A 53 -4.48 -7.06 -6.59
C ARG A 53 -3.60 -6.39 -7.61
N GLU A 54 -3.19 -7.08 -8.65
CA GLU A 54 -2.63 -6.40 -9.81
C GLU A 54 -3.76 -6.14 -10.81
N LYS A 55 -3.81 -4.92 -11.35
CA LYS A 55 -4.72 -4.57 -12.46
C LYS A 55 -3.87 -4.21 -13.67
N ASN A 56 -4.29 -4.67 -14.85
CA ASN A 56 -3.67 -4.26 -16.10
C ASN A 56 -3.97 -2.77 -16.35
N GLY A 57 -2.93 -1.98 -16.68
CA GLY A 57 -3.05 -0.54 -16.97
C GLY A 57 -1.96 0.31 -16.31
N SER A 58 -2.17 1.64 -16.30
CA SER A 58 -1.24 2.67 -15.82
C SER A 58 -1.26 2.92 -14.31
N SER A 59 -2.14 2.26 -13.55
CA SER A 59 -2.14 2.27 -12.09
C SER A 59 -2.17 0.82 -11.63
N LYS A 60 -1.02 0.34 -11.13
CA LYS A 60 -0.92 -0.99 -10.56
C LYS A 60 -1.38 -0.90 -9.12
N ASN A 61 -2.48 -1.57 -8.82
CA ASN A 61 -2.93 -1.73 -7.44
C ASN A 61 -1.85 -2.48 -6.66
N LEU A 62 -1.54 -2.02 -5.45
CA LEU A 62 -0.54 -2.66 -4.59
C LEU A 62 -1.22 -3.47 -3.50
N ILE A 63 -2.05 -2.82 -2.66
CA ILE A 63 -2.53 -3.43 -1.43
C ILE A 63 -3.98 -3.00 -1.15
N TRP A 64 -4.81 -3.95 -0.74
CA TRP A 64 -6.18 -3.74 -0.26
C TRP A 64 -6.28 -4.32 1.14
N THR A 65 -6.83 -3.56 2.08
CA THR A 65 -6.98 -3.99 3.48
C THR A 65 -8.25 -3.40 4.10
N HIS A 66 -8.64 -3.90 5.28
CA HIS A 66 -9.66 -3.27 6.11
C HIS A 66 -9.02 -2.78 7.40
N ILE A 67 -9.43 -1.59 7.85
CA ILE A 67 -9.03 -0.98 9.12
C ILE A 67 -10.31 -0.46 9.76
N LYS A 68 -10.64 -0.97 10.96
CA LYS A 68 -11.90 -0.71 11.67
C LYS A 68 -13.14 -0.93 10.80
N GLY A 69 -13.14 -2.00 10.01
CA GLY A 69 -14.22 -2.37 9.09
C GLY A 69 -14.29 -1.51 7.82
N VAL A 70 -13.49 -0.44 7.70
CA VAL A 70 -13.44 0.41 6.51
C VAL A 70 -12.37 -0.12 5.56
N LYS A 71 -12.75 -0.22 4.29
CA LYS A 71 -11.88 -0.73 3.24
C LYS A 71 -10.94 0.36 2.71
N TYR A 72 -9.66 0.07 2.64
CA TYR A 72 -8.64 0.95 2.07
C TYR A 72 -7.93 0.28 0.89
N ALA A 73 -7.56 1.08 -0.11
CA ALA A 73 -6.78 0.67 -1.26
C ALA A 73 -5.56 1.57 -1.44
N PHE A 74 -4.39 0.96 -1.60
CA PHE A 74 -3.11 1.61 -1.86
C PHE A 74 -2.69 1.31 -3.29
N CYS A 75 -2.46 2.34 -4.08
CA CYS A 75 -2.23 2.24 -5.52
C CYS A 75 -1.02 3.07 -5.91
N TYR A 76 -0.13 2.54 -6.77
CA TYR A 76 0.93 3.36 -7.34
C TYR A 76 0.41 4.05 -8.60
N ASN A 77 0.50 5.38 -8.62
CA ASN A 77 0.16 6.19 -9.77
C ASN A 77 1.41 6.44 -10.61
N HIS A 78 1.48 5.88 -11.82
CA HIS A 78 2.66 6.02 -12.68
C HIS A 78 2.84 7.42 -13.28
N PHE A 79 1.81 8.29 -13.23
CA PHE A 79 1.91 9.68 -13.73
C PHE A 79 2.49 10.62 -12.67
N THR A 80 1.96 10.57 -11.45
CA THR A 80 2.45 11.40 -10.34
C THR A 80 3.63 10.76 -9.61
N GLN A 81 3.85 9.46 -9.82
CA GLN A 81 4.86 8.65 -9.15
C GLN A 81 4.67 8.54 -7.63
N GLU A 82 3.42 8.60 -7.16
CA GLU A 82 3.08 8.53 -5.74
C GLU A 82 2.29 7.27 -5.41
N ILE A 83 2.27 6.88 -4.13
CA ILE A 83 1.31 5.89 -3.63
C ILE A 83 0.06 6.64 -3.14
N GLU A 84 -1.06 6.42 -3.80
CA GLU A 84 -2.36 6.96 -3.43
C GLU A 84 -3.07 6.04 -2.45
N MET A 85 -3.69 6.61 -1.42
CA MET A 85 -4.52 5.89 -0.45
C MET A 85 -5.98 6.31 -0.58
N TYR A 86 -6.84 5.35 -0.91
CA TYR A 86 -8.28 5.55 -1.07
C TYR A 86 -9.08 4.88 0.05
N LYS A 87 -10.10 5.59 0.55
CA LYS A 87 -11.13 5.05 1.45
C LYS A 87 -12.30 4.51 0.63
N ASN A 88 -12.88 3.39 1.08
CA ASN A 88 -13.94 2.65 0.39
C ASN A 88 -13.49 2.04 -0.95
N GLY A 89 -12.19 1.79 -1.11
CA GLY A 89 -11.58 1.25 -2.33
C GLY A 89 -11.28 2.32 -3.41
N MET A 90 -10.69 1.91 -4.53
CA MET A 90 -10.14 2.83 -5.56
C MET A 90 -11.10 3.89 -6.14
N LYS A 91 -12.41 3.65 -6.11
CA LYS A 91 -13.42 4.59 -6.63
C LYS A 91 -13.98 5.51 -5.54
N GLY A 92 -13.48 5.37 -4.31
CA GLY A 92 -13.89 6.21 -3.20
C GLY A 92 -13.00 7.43 -3.05
N GLU A 93 -12.98 7.97 -1.83
CA GLU A 93 -12.29 9.21 -1.50
C GLU A 93 -10.77 9.00 -1.45
N LEU A 94 -10.01 9.83 -2.18
CA LEU A 94 -8.57 9.92 -2.00
C LEU A 94 -8.29 10.59 -0.64
N ILE A 95 -7.68 9.86 0.27
CA ILE A 95 -7.36 10.35 1.62
C ILE A 95 -6.07 11.15 1.59
N THR A 96 -5.03 10.59 0.97
CA THR A 96 -3.70 11.20 0.89
C THR A 96 -2.82 10.45 -0.11
N THR A 97 -1.63 10.98 -0.36
CA THR A 97 -0.60 10.35 -1.19
C THR A 97 0.72 10.26 -0.41
N PHE A 98 1.59 9.34 -0.83
CA PHE A 98 2.86 9.05 -0.17
C PHE A 98 4.01 8.96 -1.18
N THR A 99 5.14 9.55 -0.81
CA THR A 99 6.43 9.48 -1.51
C THR A 99 7.55 9.24 -0.49
N ASN A 100 8.77 9.02 -0.95
CA ASN A 100 9.96 8.94 -0.08
C ASN A 100 10.20 10.23 0.71
N GLU A 101 9.64 11.37 0.29
CA GLU A 101 9.70 12.64 1.04
C GLU A 101 8.69 12.68 2.20
N THR A 102 7.72 11.76 2.24
CA THR A 102 6.72 11.72 3.30
C THR A 102 7.35 11.26 4.61
N SER A 103 7.22 12.07 5.66
CA SER A 103 7.84 11.74 6.95
C SER A 103 7.15 10.55 7.64
N PHE A 104 7.91 9.75 8.38
CA PHE A 104 7.34 8.67 9.20
C PHE A 104 6.37 9.17 10.27
N LYS A 105 6.54 10.43 10.72
CA LYS A 105 5.61 11.10 11.62
C LYS A 105 4.25 11.30 10.97
N ASP A 106 4.22 11.70 9.70
CA ASP A 106 2.98 11.91 8.96
C ASP A 106 2.27 10.58 8.66
N ILE A 107 3.02 9.54 8.28
CA ILE A 107 2.45 8.19 8.14
C ILE A 107 1.80 7.75 9.45
N ARG A 108 2.53 7.83 10.56
CA ARG A 108 1.99 7.46 11.88
C ARG A 108 0.74 8.27 12.22
N LYS A 109 0.73 9.58 11.95
CA LYS A 109 -0.42 10.45 12.19
C LYS A 109 -1.64 10.02 11.35
N VAL A 110 -1.45 9.77 10.05
CA VAL A 110 -2.53 9.29 9.16
C VAL A 110 -3.12 8.00 9.72
N PHE A 111 -2.30 6.98 9.96
CA PHE A 111 -2.74 5.66 10.43
C PHE A 111 -3.32 5.68 11.86
N SER A 112 -2.89 6.61 12.71
CA SER A 112 -3.47 6.78 14.05
C SER A 112 -4.91 7.29 13.98
N ASN A 113 -5.22 8.10 12.97
CA ASN A 113 -6.52 8.71 12.75
C ASN A 113 -7.49 7.85 11.91
N LEU A 114 -7.04 6.68 11.44
CA LEU A 114 -7.91 5.65 10.84
C LEU A 114 -8.61 4.86 11.94
#